data_AF-A0A061M145-F1
#
_entry.id   AF-A0A061M145-F1
#
_cell.length_a   1.000
_cell.length_b   1.000
_cell.length_c   1.000
_cell.angle_alpha   90.00
_cell.angle_beta   90.00
_cell.angle_gamma   90.00
#
_symmetry.space_group_name_H-M   'P 1'
#
loop_
_entity.id
_entity.type
_entity.pdbx_description
1 polymer ?
#
loop_
_entity_poly.entity_id
_entity_poly.type
_entity_poly.pdbx_seq_one_letter_code
_entity_poly.pdbx_strand_id
1 'polypeptide(L)'
;MTPSSTPDDQRRVLTCRGTADFLAALPHLVGYTADDSIFVVFFSGSRTGQAMRLDLPPDETPGHTAPLLDFISGTLRGLDGERASPPAVVITCTRTFAESDGPPWRSLARRIERRLKRDGVRLRELCCRAPDGWISYLDPTAPRGGRPLSDIAESPIALEAGANGEAPRDLAELGAIPEPAPERRDAVLAALAELPPFEPAHFRSRTAGASSGGGRAPVPARREFAAVSAEQCTHPAPPEAYAWMHDTARVVEALRDEQRPLAPAMTARLIRCAQLPDRWLLLALGVLTRPLFPVELAEDLGPAQFVAVPVDLDAGSGPSRQAGWTLRRLLAHLSPEFTEQRRLPPLRERVIEAVSVTPDELRPSLLAFSAWLWWLSGSQSVAAQQLGEALAIDPQHELARMTERLIAASPVARPLPSPVSRAA
;
A
#
# COMPACT_ATOMS: atom_id res chain seq x y z
N MET A 1 3.01 42.55 28.81
CA MET A 1 2.73 41.89 27.52
C MET A 1 3.10 40.44 27.66
N THR A 2 2.10 39.63 28.01
CA THR A 2 2.18 38.17 28.08
C THR A 2 2.14 37.61 26.66
N PRO A 3 3.04 36.70 26.27
CA PRO A 3 2.94 36.03 24.98
C PRO A 3 1.77 35.04 25.04
N SER A 4 0.89 35.18 24.05
CA SER A 4 -0.29 34.35 23.82
C SER A 4 0.11 32.88 23.63
N SER A 5 -0.34 32.03 24.53
CA SER A 5 -0.29 30.57 24.38
C SER A 5 -1.19 30.15 23.22
N THR A 6 -0.59 29.54 22.19
CA THR A 6 -1.30 28.74 21.18
C THR A 6 -2.03 27.58 21.85
N PRO A 7 -3.23 27.18 21.39
CA PRO A 7 -3.99 26.13 22.02
C PRO A 7 -3.23 24.80 21.94
N ASP A 8 -3.16 24.17 23.12
CA ASP A 8 -2.52 22.93 23.50
C ASP A 8 -3.03 21.74 22.64
N ASP A 9 -2.17 21.16 21.80
CA ASP A 9 -2.38 19.86 21.15
C ASP A 9 -2.19 18.76 22.22
N GLN A 10 -3.20 18.60 23.08
CA GLN A 10 -3.23 17.62 24.17
C GLN A 10 -3.25 16.20 23.60
N ARG A 11 -2.06 15.62 23.40
CA ARG A 11 -1.88 14.21 23.05
C ARG A 11 -2.47 13.31 24.14
N ARG A 12 -3.61 12.70 23.83
CA ARG A 12 -4.37 11.83 24.74
C ARG A 12 -3.60 10.53 25.01
N VAL A 13 -3.30 10.27 26.28
CA VAL A 13 -2.67 9.01 26.71
C VAL A 13 -3.77 8.01 27.07
N LEU A 14 -4.03 7.03 26.22
CA LEU A 14 -4.95 5.93 26.52
C LEU A 14 -4.28 4.96 27.50
N THR A 15 -4.92 4.71 28.65
CA THR A 15 -4.40 3.77 29.66
C THR A 15 -5.26 2.51 29.69
N CYS A 16 -4.69 1.38 29.25
CA CYS A 16 -5.37 0.09 29.26
C CYS A 16 -5.10 -0.67 30.57
N ARG A 17 -6.13 -1.21 31.21
CA ARG A 17 -6.01 -2.03 32.44
C ARG A 17 -6.15 -3.53 32.19
N GLY A 18 -6.59 -3.91 30.98
CA GLY A 18 -6.71 -5.31 30.56
C GLY A 18 -6.98 -5.44 29.07
N THR A 19 -7.25 -6.67 28.62
CA THR A 19 -7.48 -7.00 27.20
C THR A 19 -8.67 -6.26 26.61
N ALA A 20 -9.77 -6.09 27.34
CA ALA A 20 -10.96 -5.38 26.85
C ALA A 20 -10.65 -3.90 26.52
N ASP A 21 -9.97 -3.20 27.45
CA ASP A 21 -9.49 -1.83 27.20
C ASP A 21 -8.54 -1.76 26.01
N PHE A 22 -7.66 -2.75 25.87
CA PHE A 22 -6.73 -2.80 24.74
C PHE A 22 -7.45 -3.01 23.40
N LEU A 23 -8.45 -3.89 23.37
CA LEU A 23 -9.31 -4.08 22.20
C LEU A 23 -10.15 -2.83 21.89
N ALA A 24 -10.59 -2.09 22.91
CA ALA A 24 -11.28 -0.81 22.74
C ALA A 24 -10.33 0.28 22.19
N ALA A 25 -9.07 0.29 22.61
CA ALA A 25 -8.08 1.26 22.14
C ALA A 25 -7.56 0.97 20.72
N LEU A 26 -7.56 -0.29 20.28
CA LEU A 26 -6.93 -0.70 19.04
C LEU A 26 -7.43 0.08 17.80
N PRO A 27 -8.75 0.26 17.57
CA PRO A 27 -9.24 1.03 16.43
C PRO A 27 -8.73 2.48 16.39
N HIS A 28 -8.61 3.12 17.55
CA HIS A 28 -8.09 4.49 17.68
C HIS A 28 -6.58 4.55 17.50
N LEU A 29 -5.87 3.48 17.89
CA LEU A 29 -4.43 3.37 17.68
C LEU A 29 -4.07 3.24 16.19
N VAL A 30 -4.85 2.45 15.44
CA VAL A 30 -4.59 2.19 14.01
C VAL A 30 -5.33 3.16 13.08
N GLY A 31 -6.36 3.85 13.58
CA GLY A 31 -7.17 4.83 12.85
C GLY A 31 -8.32 4.24 12.03
N TYR A 32 -8.58 2.94 12.14
CA TYR A 32 -9.63 2.23 11.41
C TYR A 32 -10.02 0.92 12.13
N THR A 33 -11.15 0.33 11.76
CA THR A 33 -11.45 -1.08 12.06
C THR A 33 -11.14 -1.95 10.84
N ALA A 34 -10.75 -3.19 11.06
CA ALA A 34 -10.62 -4.16 9.98
C ALA A 34 -10.94 -5.53 10.52
N ASP A 35 -11.81 -6.26 9.83
CA ASP A 35 -12.03 -7.67 10.06
C ASP A 35 -11.00 -8.52 9.30
N ASP A 36 -10.99 -9.81 9.61
CA ASP A 36 -10.08 -10.83 9.07
C ASP A 36 -8.61 -10.37 9.02
N SER A 37 -8.16 -9.79 10.14
CA SER A 37 -6.85 -9.16 10.29
C SER A 37 -6.08 -9.65 11.52
N ILE A 38 -4.76 -9.61 11.43
CA ILE A 38 -3.82 -9.71 12.55
C ILE A 38 -3.15 -8.36 12.74
N PHE A 39 -3.29 -7.78 13.92
CA PHE A 39 -2.56 -6.59 14.34
C PHE A 39 -1.43 -6.98 15.28
N VAL A 40 -0.20 -6.58 14.94
CA VAL A 40 0.98 -6.66 15.82
C VAL A 40 1.27 -5.27 16.34
N VAL A 41 1.05 -5.05 17.63
CA VAL A 41 1.25 -3.76 18.29
C VAL A 41 2.57 -3.77 19.05
N PHE A 42 3.44 -2.84 18.70
CA PHE A 42 4.74 -2.62 19.31
C PHE A 42 4.65 -1.57 20.42
N PHE A 43 5.45 -1.75 21.46
CA PHE A 43 5.48 -0.85 22.62
C PHE A 43 6.88 -0.31 22.87
N SER A 44 6.93 0.92 23.38
CA SER A 44 8.12 1.50 24.02
C SER A 44 7.80 1.71 25.50
N GLY A 45 8.22 0.78 26.34
CA GLY A 45 7.81 0.70 27.73
C GLY A 45 6.30 0.45 27.86
N SER A 46 5.61 1.36 28.55
CA SER A 46 4.15 1.32 28.72
C SER A 46 3.37 2.01 27.60
N ARG A 47 4.04 2.71 26.68
CA ARG A 47 3.39 3.44 25.59
C ARG A 47 3.33 2.62 24.32
N THR A 48 2.20 2.69 23.61
CA THR A 48 2.05 2.13 22.26
C THR A 48 2.92 2.93 21.29
N GLY A 49 3.80 2.23 20.58
CA GLY A 49 4.77 2.83 19.68
C GLY A 49 4.31 2.82 18.22
N GLN A 50 4.00 1.64 17.71
CA GLN A 50 3.63 1.41 16.32
C GLN A 50 2.72 0.18 16.24
N ALA A 51 1.88 0.07 15.21
CA ALA A 51 1.05 -1.12 14.99
C ALA A 51 1.19 -1.61 13.56
N MET A 52 1.09 -2.90 13.32
CA MET A 52 1.31 -3.50 12.02
C MET A 52 0.13 -4.40 11.72
N ARG A 53 -0.50 -4.22 10.55
CA ARG A 53 -1.62 -5.06 10.11
C ARG A 53 -1.14 -6.08 9.08
N LEU A 54 -1.68 -7.29 9.20
CA LEU A 54 -1.61 -8.38 8.24
C LEU A 54 -3.02 -8.91 8.00
N ASP A 55 -3.33 -9.35 6.78
CA ASP A 55 -4.57 -10.10 6.54
C ASP A 55 -4.45 -11.51 7.16
N LEU A 56 -5.59 -12.05 7.61
CA LEU A 56 -5.64 -13.44 8.04
C LEU A 56 -5.41 -14.37 6.83
N PRO A 57 -4.74 -15.52 7.04
CA PRO A 57 -4.64 -16.53 6.00
C PRO A 57 -6.03 -17.08 5.68
N PRO A 58 -6.28 -17.65 4.49
CA PRO A 58 -7.60 -18.20 4.15
C PRO A 58 -8.02 -19.34 5.10
N ASP A 59 -7.05 -20.09 5.62
CA ASP A 59 -7.27 -21.17 6.59
C ASP A 59 -6.06 -21.35 7.53
N GLU A 60 -6.22 -22.26 8.50
CA GLU A 60 -5.17 -22.58 9.50
C GLU A 60 -4.23 -23.72 9.04
N THR A 61 -4.20 -24.05 7.74
CA THR A 61 -3.28 -25.08 7.23
C THR A 61 -1.82 -24.62 7.30
N PRO A 62 -0.85 -25.53 7.45
CA PRO A 62 0.57 -25.16 7.49
C PRO A 62 1.05 -24.38 6.27
N GLY A 63 0.53 -24.69 5.07
CA GLY A 63 0.92 -24.01 3.82
C GLY A 63 0.63 -22.51 3.82
N HIS A 64 -0.55 -22.11 4.33
CA HIS A 64 -0.93 -20.70 4.41
C HIS A 64 -0.38 -19.99 5.66
N THR A 65 -0.21 -20.72 6.77
CA THR A 65 0.25 -20.12 8.04
C THR A 65 1.76 -19.98 8.16
N ALA A 66 2.57 -20.86 7.54
CA ALA A 66 4.02 -20.81 7.69
C ALA A 66 4.66 -19.52 7.15
N PRO A 67 4.33 -19.02 5.94
CA PRO A 67 4.88 -17.76 5.42
C PRO A 67 4.55 -16.57 6.33
N LEU A 68 3.31 -16.52 6.84
CA LEU A 68 2.86 -15.49 7.78
C LEU A 68 3.66 -15.51 9.09
N LEU A 69 3.91 -16.70 9.65
CA LEU A 69 4.69 -16.87 10.88
C LEU A 69 6.15 -16.50 10.69
N ASP A 70 6.75 -16.92 9.57
CA ASP A 70 8.13 -16.58 9.22
C ASP A 70 8.27 -15.06 9.04
N PHE A 71 7.26 -14.44 8.47
CA PHE A 71 7.21 -13.00 8.30
C PHE A 71 7.09 -12.24 9.63
N ILE A 72 6.11 -12.56 10.48
CA ILE A 72 5.97 -11.96 11.82
C ILE A 72 7.26 -12.12 12.64
N SER A 73 7.85 -13.33 12.63
CA SER A 73 9.12 -13.64 13.29
C SER A 73 10.30 -12.83 12.73
N GLY A 74 10.40 -12.71 11.40
CA GLY A 74 11.43 -11.94 10.72
C GLY A 74 11.35 -10.44 11.06
N THR A 75 10.15 -9.86 10.98
CA THR A 75 9.90 -8.45 11.32
C THR A 75 10.25 -8.17 12.77
N LEU A 76 9.87 -9.04 13.70
CA LEU A 76 10.16 -8.85 15.12
C LEU A 76 11.66 -8.89 15.44
N ARG A 77 12.41 -9.82 14.83
CA ARG A 77 13.88 -9.87 14.98
C ARG A 77 14.58 -8.63 14.42
N GLY A 78 14.05 -8.05 13.34
CA GLY A 78 14.60 -6.82 12.75
C GLY A 78 14.42 -5.58 13.64
N LEU A 79 13.53 -5.63 14.63
CA LEU A 79 13.25 -4.53 15.55
C LEU A 79 14.04 -4.62 16.86
N ASP A 80 14.93 -5.62 17.01
CA ASP A 80 15.79 -5.80 18.18
C ASP A 80 16.90 -4.73 18.25
N GLY A 81 16.50 -3.49 18.57
CA GLY A 81 17.32 -2.59 19.36
C GLY A 81 17.20 -2.97 20.84
N GLU A 82 18.26 -2.74 21.65
CA GLU A 82 18.50 -3.28 23.00
C GLU A 82 17.38 -3.13 24.08
N ARG A 83 16.18 -2.62 23.79
CA ARG A 83 15.05 -2.48 24.74
C ARG A 83 13.66 -2.57 24.08
N ALA A 84 13.44 -3.45 23.09
CA ALA A 84 12.09 -3.65 22.55
C ALA A 84 11.16 -4.25 23.64
N SER A 85 10.03 -3.57 23.92
CA SER A 85 9.04 -4.11 24.85
C SER A 85 8.23 -5.23 24.20
N PRO A 86 7.76 -6.25 24.97
CA PRO A 86 6.92 -7.33 24.46
C PRO A 86 5.76 -6.81 23.59
N PRO A 87 5.62 -7.26 22.33
CA PRO A 87 4.53 -6.85 21.47
C PRO A 87 3.21 -7.50 21.90
N ALA A 88 2.09 -6.94 21.45
CA ALA A 88 0.77 -7.55 21.55
C ALA A 88 0.32 -7.98 20.15
N VAL A 89 -0.44 -9.09 20.08
CA VAL A 89 -1.02 -9.58 18.84
C VAL A 89 -2.53 -9.66 19.00
N VAL A 90 -3.28 -9.05 18.09
CA VAL A 90 -4.74 -9.07 18.08
C VAL A 90 -5.20 -9.71 16.78
N ILE A 91 -6.09 -10.68 16.88
CA ILE A 91 -6.81 -11.25 15.74
C ILE A 91 -8.21 -10.63 15.72
N THR A 92 -8.61 -10.01 14.61
CA THR A 92 -10.00 -9.60 14.35
C THR A 92 -10.53 -10.48 13.24
N CYS A 93 -11.73 -11.04 13.37
CA CYS A 93 -12.27 -11.95 12.37
C CYS A 93 -13.78 -11.90 12.27
N THR A 94 -14.30 -12.38 11.15
CA THR A 94 -15.74 -12.53 10.89
C THR A 94 -16.33 -13.83 11.45
N ARG A 95 -15.50 -14.83 11.76
CA ARG A 95 -15.93 -16.10 12.35
C ARG A 95 -16.34 -15.94 13.80
N THR A 96 -17.50 -16.46 14.16
CA THR A 96 -18.04 -16.43 15.53
C THR A 96 -17.53 -17.57 16.41
N PHE A 97 -17.63 -17.41 17.72
CA PHE A 97 -17.37 -18.49 18.68
C PHE A 97 -18.36 -19.64 18.51
N ALA A 98 -19.63 -19.31 18.20
CA ALA A 98 -20.68 -20.29 17.94
C ALA A 98 -20.36 -21.17 16.72
N GLU A 99 -19.96 -20.58 15.58
CA GLU A 99 -19.57 -21.33 14.37
C GLU A 99 -18.32 -22.18 14.57
N SER A 100 -17.42 -21.74 15.46
CA SER A 100 -16.11 -22.37 15.68
C SER A 100 -16.11 -23.43 16.80
N ASP A 101 -17.23 -23.65 17.50
CA ASP A 101 -17.32 -24.46 18.74
C ASP A 101 -16.20 -24.09 19.76
N GLY A 102 -16.00 -22.79 19.93
CA GLY A 102 -14.97 -22.22 20.78
C GLY A 102 -14.19 -21.09 20.10
N PRO A 103 -13.00 -20.72 20.62
CA PRO A 103 -12.29 -19.53 20.14
C PRO A 103 -11.84 -19.62 18.67
N PRO A 104 -12.27 -18.69 17.81
CA PRO A 104 -11.87 -18.64 16.40
C PRO A 104 -10.36 -18.39 16.23
N TRP A 105 -9.68 -19.10 15.33
CA TRP A 105 -8.23 -18.98 15.08
C TRP A 105 -7.32 -19.46 16.23
N ARG A 106 -7.82 -20.34 17.10
CA ARG A 106 -7.05 -20.91 18.22
C ARG A 106 -5.80 -21.67 17.77
N SER A 107 -5.81 -22.36 16.62
CA SER A 107 -4.65 -23.11 16.13
C SER A 107 -3.54 -22.16 15.67
N LEU A 108 -3.91 -21.11 14.93
CA LEU A 108 -3.04 -20.02 14.50
C LEU A 108 -2.44 -19.28 15.70
N ALA A 109 -3.27 -18.87 16.67
CA ALA A 109 -2.79 -18.22 17.90
C ALA A 109 -1.72 -19.06 18.62
N ARG A 110 -1.96 -20.37 18.80
CA ARG A 110 -0.97 -21.30 19.37
C ARG A 110 0.29 -21.45 18.53
N ARG A 111 0.21 -21.30 17.21
CA ARG A 111 1.40 -21.35 16.33
C ARG A 111 2.21 -20.05 16.44
N ILE A 112 1.55 -18.90 16.50
CA ILE A 112 2.17 -17.59 16.74
C ILE A 112 2.91 -17.62 18.08
N GLU A 113 2.21 -17.95 19.17
CA GLU A 113 2.80 -17.99 20.52
C GLU A 113 4.01 -18.93 20.57
N ARG A 114 3.89 -20.16 20.04
CA ARG A 114 4.99 -21.13 20.04
C ARG A 114 6.17 -20.66 19.19
N ARG A 115 5.92 -20.03 18.03
CA ARG A 115 7.00 -19.54 17.16
C ARG A 115 7.76 -18.41 17.84
N LEU A 116 7.05 -17.40 18.35
CA LEU A 116 7.65 -16.26 19.02
C LEU A 116 8.39 -16.66 20.30
N LYS A 117 7.82 -17.59 21.08
CA LYS A 117 8.51 -18.15 22.25
C LYS A 117 9.82 -18.86 21.88
N ARG A 118 9.88 -19.60 20.77
CA ARG A 118 11.12 -20.22 20.26
C ARG A 118 12.15 -19.18 19.83
N ASP A 119 11.69 -18.06 19.29
CA ASP A 119 12.53 -16.94 18.86
C ASP A 119 12.90 -16.01 20.03
N GLY A 120 12.57 -16.37 21.29
CA GLY A 120 12.90 -15.59 22.49
C GLY A 120 11.99 -14.40 22.76
N VAL A 121 10.97 -14.17 21.93
CA VAL A 121 10.04 -13.05 22.05
C VAL A 121 8.88 -13.43 22.96
N ARG A 122 8.72 -12.70 24.07
CA ARG A 122 7.52 -12.79 24.93
C ARG A 122 6.43 -11.87 24.39
N LEU A 123 5.18 -12.34 24.43
CA LEU A 123 4.01 -11.52 24.10
C LEU A 123 3.48 -10.83 25.36
N ARG A 124 3.05 -9.57 25.20
CA ARG A 124 2.27 -8.84 26.20
C ARG A 124 0.82 -9.30 26.21
N GLU A 125 0.28 -9.54 25.02
CA GLU A 125 -1.09 -10.00 24.80
C GLU A 125 -1.16 -10.81 23.50
N LEU A 126 -2.03 -11.80 23.47
CA LEU A 126 -2.46 -12.51 22.27
C LEU A 126 -3.97 -12.72 22.39
N CYS A 127 -4.77 -11.93 21.70
CA CYS A 127 -6.24 -11.95 21.85
C CYS A 127 -6.96 -12.03 20.51
N CYS A 128 -8.24 -12.38 20.55
CA CYS A 128 -9.14 -12.40 19.41
C CYS A 128 -10.42 -11.62 19.70
N ARG A 129 -10.89 -10.85 18.73
CA ARG A 129 -12.21 -10.23 18.67
C ARG A 129 -12.99 -10.83 17.49
N ALA A 130 -14.13 -11.42 17.81
CA ALA A 130 -15.10 -11.99 16.87
C ALA A 130 -16.42 -11.19 16.94
N PRO A 131 -17.39 -11.43 16.04
CA PRO A 131 -18.65 -10.69 16.06
C PRO A 131 -19.54 -10.95 17.29
N ASP A 132 -19.37 -12.09 17.97
CA ASP A 132 -20.17 -12.51 19.12
C ASP A 132 -19.39 -12.51 20.46
N GLY A 133 -18.11 -12.14 20.45
CA GLY A 133 -17.31 -12.10 21.68
C GLY A 133 -15.84 -11.83 21.46
N TRP A 134 -15.08 -11.83 22.56
CA TRP A 134 -13.63 -11.70 22.54
C TRP A 134 -12.95 -12.64 23.54
N ILE A 135 -11.65 -12.85 23.38
CA ILE A 135 -10.87 -13.70 24.28
C ILE A 135 -9.39 -13.30 24.33
N SER A 136 -8.74 -13.43 25.49
CA SER A 136 -7.27 -13.52 25.55
C SER A 136 -6.86 -15.00 25.50
N TYR A 137 -5.99 -15.36 24.56
CA TYR A 137 -5.40 -16.69 24.47
C TYR A 137 -4.37 -16.96 25.55
N LEU A 138 -3.88 -15.92 26.23
CA LEU A 138 -2.94 -16.03 27.34
C LEU A 138 -3.65 -16.22 28.68
N ASP A 139 -4.96 -15.99 28.75
CA ASP A 139 -5.79 -16.23 29.94
C ASP A 139 -6.24 -17.72 29.98
N PRO A 140 -5.69 -18.56 30.87
CA PRO A 140 -6.09 -19.97 30.98
C PRO A 140 -7.51 -20.14 31.55
N THR A 141 -8.09 -19.10 32.14
CA THR A 141 -9.43 -19.11 32.75
C THR A 141 -10.51 -18.61 31.80
N ALA A 142 -10.13 -18.21 30.58
CA ALA A 142 -11.07 -17.61 29.64
C ALA A 142 -12.20 -18.59 29.25
N PRO A 143 -13.47 -18.13 29.22
CA PRO A 143 -14.60 -18.99 28.87
C PRO A 143 -14.46 -19.53 27.45
N ARG A 144 -14.88 -20.77 27.22
CA ARG A 144 -14.82 -21.39 25.88
C ARG A 144 -15.69 -20.63 24.86
N GLY A 145 -16.82 -20.09 25.28
CA GLY A 145 -17.70 -19.24 24.46
C GLY A 145 -17.26 -17.78 24.33
N GLY A 146 -16.07 -17.41 24.83
CA GLY A 146 -15.60 -16.04 24.85
C GLY A 146 -16.20 -15.19 25.97
N ARG A 147 -15.76 -13.94 26.03
CA ARG A 147 -16.28 -12.87 26.90
C ARG A 147 -17.15 -11.94 26.06
N PRO A 148 -18.17 -11.29 26.63
CA PRO A 148 -19.11 -10.49 25.88
C PRO A 148 -18.47 -9.21 25.31
N LEU A 149 -18.94 -8.75 24.15
CA LEU A 149 -18.47 -7.51 23.53
C LEU A 149 -18.83 -6.25 24.34
N SER A 150 -19.80 -6.33 25.26
CA SER A 150 -20.12 -5.25 26.20
C SER A 150 -18.90 -4.84 27.03
N ASP A 151 -18.02 -5.78 27.39
CA ASP A 151 -16.80 -5.46 28.15
C ASP A 151 -15.89 -4.47 27.39
N ILE A 152 -15.90 -4.53 26.05
CA ILE A 152 -15.14 -3.62 25.19
C ILE A 152 -15.91 -2.30 25.04
N ALA A 153 -17.22 -2.37 24.76
CA ALA A 153 -18.06 -1.20 24.54
C ALA A 153 -18.20 -0.30 25.78
N GLU A 154 -18.19 -0.91 26.97
CA GLU A 154 -18.30 -0.23 28.27
C GLU A 154 -16.92 0.19 28.82
N SER A 155 -15.83 -0.11 28.12
CA SER A 155 -14.50 0.39 28.49
C SER A 155 -14.51 1.93 28.51
N PRO A 156 -13.86 2.58 29.50
CA PRO A 156 -13.73 4.03 29.54
C PRO A 156 -13.20 4.62 28.22
N ILE A 157 -12.31 3.91 27.52
CA ILE A 157 -11.73 4.32 26.24
C ILE A 157 -12.81 4.39 25.14
N ALA A 158 -13.66 3.37 25.05
CA ALA A 158 -14.74 3.33 24.06
C ALA A 158 -15.80 4.40 24.33
N LEU A 159 -16.19 4.57 25.60
CA LEU A 159 -17.16 5.58 26.02
C LEU A 159 -16.65 7.00 25.74
N GLU A 160 -15.38 7.27 26.04
CA GLU A 160 -14.72 8.54 25.76
C GLU A 160 -14.64 8.86 24.26
N ALA A 161 -14.32 7.87 23.43
CA ALA A 161 -14.25 8.06 21.99
C ALA A 161 -15.64 8.29 21.36
N GLY A 162 -16.65 7.57 21.83
CA GLY A 162 -18.04 7.74 21.41
C GLY A 162 -18.56 9.15 21.72
N ALA A 163 -18.25 9.69 22.90
CA ALA A 163 -18.62 11.05 23.29
C ALA A 163 -18.02 12.14 22.37
N ASN A 164 -16.84 11.88 21.80
CA ASN A 164 -16.16 12.80 20.90
C ASN A 164 -16.55 12.62 19.42
N GLY A 165 -17.36 11.61 19.08
CA GLY A 165 -17.67 11.27 17.68
C GLY A 165 -16.47 10.70 16.90
N GLU A 166 -15.45 10.18 17.60
CA GLU A 166 -14.19 9.69 17.02
C GLU A 166 -14.26 8.23 16.54
N ALA A 167 -15.42 7.77 16.05
CA ALA A 167 -15.58 6.38 15.62
C ALA A 167 -14.70 6.09 14.38
N PRO A 168 -13.71 5.17 14.46
CA PRO A 168 -12.88 4.84 13.32
C PRO A 168 -13.70 4.16 12.24
N ARG A 169 -13.42 4.50 10.98
CA ARG A 169 -14.09 3.90 9.80
C ARG A 169 -13.58 2.49 9.54
N ASP A 170 -14.38 1.68 8.85
CA ASP A 170 -13.96 0.36 8.41
C ASP A 170 -12.94 0.45 7.26
N LEU A 171 -11.94 -0.42 7.28
CA LEU A 171 -10.91 -0.47 6.24
C LEU A 171 -11.49 -0.74 4.85
N ALA A 172 -12.54 -1.56 4.75
CA ALA A 172 -13.25 -1.81 3.51
C ALA A 172 -13.94 -0.53 2.99
N GLU A 173 -14.52 0.27 3.89
CA GLU A 173 -15.11 1.58 3.53
C GLU A 173 -14.03 2.57 3.07
N LEU A 174 -12.87 2.59 3.73
CA LEU A 174 -11.74 3.43 3.31
C LEU A 174 -11.21 3.03 1.92
N GLY A 175 -11.31 1.74 1.57
CA GLY A 175 -10.88 1.16 0.30
C GLY A 175 -11.94 1.21 -0.81
N ALA A 176 -13.16 1.63 -0.51
CA ALA A 176 -14.26 1.68 -1.46
C ALA A 176 -14.10 2.85 -2.44
N ILE A 177 -14.34 2.58 -3.73
CA ILE A 177 -14.30 3.62 -4.76
C ILE A 177 -15.55 4.49 -4.60
N PRO A 178 -15.41 5.79 -4.30
CA PRO A 178 -16.58 6.65 -4.07
C PRO A 178 -17.32 6.89 -5.38
N GLU A 179 -18.61 7.22 -5.31
CA GLU A 179 -19.32 7.75 -6.47
C GLU A 179 -18.75 9.15 -6.83
N PRO A 180 -18.35 9.39 -8.09
CA PRO A 180 -17.78 10.68 -8.46
C PRO A 180 -18.87 11.76 -8.54
N ALA A 181 -18.58 12.95 -8.00
CA ALA A 181 -19.42 14.12 -8.24
C ALA A 181 -19.53 14.38 -9.76
N PRO A 182 -20.75 14.57 -10.33
CA PRO A 182 -20.91 14.69 -11.78
C PRO A 182 -20.07 15.81 -12.40
N GLU A 183 -20.04 16.99 -11.78
CA GLU A 183 -19.24 18.14 -12.24
C GLU A 183 -17.75 17.82 -12.29
N ARG A 184 -17.27 17.06 -11.30
CA ARG A 184 -15.86 16.68 -11.22
C ARG A 184 -15.50 15.68 -12.31
N ARG A 185 -16.37 14.68 -12.54
CA ARG A 185 -16.22 13.71 -13.62
C ARG A 185 -16.16 14.42 -14.97
N ASP A 186 -17.12 15.30 -15.24
CA ASP A 186 -17.22 16.01 -16.53
C ASP A 186 -16.00 16.91 -16.78
N ALA A 187 -15.49 17.60 -15.76
CA ALA A 187 -14.27 18.38 -15.85
C ALA A 187 -13.01 17.53 -16.15
N VAL A 188 -12.91 16.33 -15.59
CA VAL A 188 -11.81 15.40 -15.87
C VAL A 188 -11.92 14.81 -17.27
N LEU A 189 -13.12 14.46 -17.72
CA LEU A 189 -13.37 13.99 -19.09
C LEU A 189 -13.02 15.06 -20.13
N ALA A 190 -13.40 16.31 -19.89
CA ALA A 190 -13.00 17.43 -20.74
C ALA A 190 -11.47 17.59 -20.78
N ALA A 191 -10.80 17.53 -19.63
CA ALA A 191 -9.34 17.59 -19.58
C ALA A 191 -8.65 16.40 -20.26
N LEU A 192 -9.24 15.20 -20.22
CA LEU A 192 -8.74 14.01 -20.93
C LEU A 192 -8.90 14.12 -22.44
N ALA A 193 -9.94 14.80 -22.92
CA ALA A 193 -10.16 15.06 -24.35
C ALA A 193 -9.10 16.03 -24.91
N GLU A 194 -8.73 17.05 -24.15
CA GLU A 194 -7.67 18.00 -24.50
C GLU A 194 -6.25 17.43 -24.35
N LEU A 195 -6.09 16.36 -23.56
CA LEU A 195 -4.79 15.71 -23.32
C LEU A 195 -4.68 14.42 -24.15
N PRO A 196 -4.00 14.46 -25.32
CA PRO A 196 -3.84 13.28 -26.15
C PRO A 196 -3.10 12.16 -25.41
N PRO A 197 -3.33 10.88 -25.77
CA PRO A 197 -2.55 9.78 -25.24
C PRO A 197 -1.05 10.05 -25.37
N PHE A 198 -0.29 9.79 -24.31
CA PHE A 198 1.16 9.93 -24.39
C PHE A 198 1.73 8.90 -25.35
N GLU A 199 2.53 9.35 -26.30
CA GLU A 199 3.32 8.43 -27.11
C GLU A 199 4.36 7.73 -26.22
N PRO A 200 4.49 6.39 -26.31
CA PRO A 200 5.51 5.66 -25.59
C PRO A 200 6.90 6.24 -25.92
N ALA A 201 7.74 6.42 -24.90
CA ALA A 201 9.01 7.13 -25.07
C ALA A 201 9.94 6.46 -26.11
N HIS A 202 9.80 5.15 -26.35
CA HIS A 202 10.57 4.42 -27.37
C HIS A 202 10.19 4.78 -28.82
N PHE A 203 8.99 5.31 -29.07
CA PHE A 203 8.61 5.80 -30.40
C PHE A 203 9.21 7.18 -30.72
N ARG A 204 9.55 7.97 -29.70
CA ARG A 204 10.07 9.34 -29.86
C ARG A 204 11.48 9.38 -30.44
N SER A 205 12.27 8.31 -30.28
CA SER A 205 13.61 8.19 -30.85
C SER A 205 13.61 8.01 -32.38
N ARG A 206 12.52 7.46 -32.96
CA ARG A 206 12.42 7.24 -34.41
C ARG A 206 12.10 8.50 -35.22
N THR A 207 11.39 9.45 -34.64
CA THR A 207 10.94 10.67 -35.34
C THR A 207 11.97 11.78 -35.33
N ALA A 208 12.91 11.79 -34.39
CA ALA A 208 14.01 12.76 -34.34
C ALA A 208 15.14 12.49 -35.36
N GLY A 209 15.19 11.28 -35.96
CA GLY A 209 16.23 10.89 -36.93
C GLY A 209 15.75 10.71 -38.38
N ALA A 210 14.45 10.84 -38.66
CA ALA A 210 13.91 10.61 -40.00
C ALA A 210 13.80 11.91 -40.80
N SER A 211 14.90 12.32 -41.44
CA SER A 211 14.80 13.18 -42.61
C SER A 211 14.07 12.43 -43.73
N SER A 212 13.18 13.14 -44.41
CA SER A 212 12.26 12.66 -45.44
C SER A 212 12.94 11.81 -46.53
N GLY A 213 12.55 10.54 -46.63
CA GLY A 213 12.86 9.66 -47.76
C GLY A 213 11.68 8.72 -48.02
N GLY A 214 11.06 8.85 -49.20
CA GLY A 214 9.74 8.30 -49.49
C GLY A 214 9.64 6.77 -49.65
N GLY A 215 8.44 6.28 -49.34
CA GLY A 215 7.75 5.23 -50.11
C GLY A 215 8.18 3.78 -49.92
N ARG A 216 7.55 3.07 -48.97
CA ARG A 216 7.01 1.71 -49.21
C ARG A 216 6.00 1.30 -48.12
N ALA A 217 4.94 0.62 -48.54
CA ALA A 217 3.85 0.14 -47.68
C ALA A 217 4.32 -0.86 -46.60
N PRO A 218 3.66 -0.93 -45.43
CA PRO A 218 4.09 -1.79 -44.33
C PRO A 218 3.72 -3.26 -44.59
N VAL A 219 4.70 -4.14 -44.42
CA VAL A 219 4.53 -5.60 -44.27
C VAL A 219 4.37 -5.88 -42.77
N PRO A 220 3.46 -6.78 -42.32
CA PRO A 220 3.29 -7.05 -40.89
C PRO A 220 4.47 -7.92 -40.41
N ALA A 221 5.45 -7.28 -39.77
CA ALA A 221 6.56 -7.98 -39.14
C ALA A 221 6.15 -8.44 -37.73
N ARG A 222 6.35 -9.75 -37.49
CA ARG A 222 6.33 -10.38 -36.17
C ARG A 222 7.15 -9.56 -35.17
N ARG A 223 6.65 -9.46 -33.94
CA ARG A 223 7.28 -8.87 -32.76
C ARG A 223 8.61 -9.56 -32.44
N GLU A 224 9.67 -9.21 -33.15
CA GLU A 224 11.03 -9.39 -32.66
C GLU A 224 11.39 -8.15 -31.85
N PHE A 225 11.50 -8.35 -30.54
CA PHE A 225 12.06 -7.39 -29.60
C PHE A 225 13.50 -7.08 -30.01
N ALA A 226 13.66 -6.08 -30.87
CA ALA A 226 14.92 -5.41 -31.01
C ALA A 226 15.16 -4.67 -29.70
N ALA A 227 16.12 -5.17 -28.92
CA ALA A 227 16.94 -4.30 -28.10
C ALA A 227 17.38 -3.17 -29.01
N VAL A 228 16.71 -2.01 -28.90
CA VAL A 228 17.25 -0.77 -29.44
C VAL A 228 18.58 -0.66 -28.73
N SER A 229 19.65 -0.88 -29.49
CA SER A 229 21.00 -0.69 -29.03
C SER A 229 21.02 0.58 -28.19
N ALA A 230 21.50 0.47 -26.95
CA ALA A 230 21.93 1.60 -26.15
C ALA A 230 23.16 2.30 -26.80
N GLU A 231 23.19 2.37 -28.12
CA GLU A 231 24.21 2.97 -28.94
C GLU A 231 23.81 4.43 -29.13
N GLN A 232 24.57 5.28 -28.43
CA GLN A 232 24.74 6.71 -28.68
C GLN A 232 23.61 7.63 -28.18
N CYS A 233 23.38 7.61 -26.86
CA CYS A 233 22.99 8.85 -26.18
C CYS A 233 24.29 9.52 -25.68
N THR A 234 24.63 10.70 -26.20
CA THR A 234 25.61 11.59 -25.59
C THR A 234 25.20 11.80 -24.14
N HIS A 235 26.09 11.50 -23.19
CA HIS A 235 25.89 11.82 -21.77
C HIS A 235 26.65 13.11 -21.46
N PRO A 236 26.00 14.15 -20.92
CA PRO A 236 24.57 14.20 -20.55
C PRO A 236 23.64 14.33 -21.77
N ALA A 237 22.47 13.68 -21.69
CA ALA A 237 21.41 13.84 -22.68
C ALA A 237 20.85 15.27 -22.63
N PRO A 238 20.31 15.82 -23.74
CA PRO A 238 19.82 17.18 -23.74
C PRO A 238 18.56 17.33 -22.87
N PRO A 239 18.26 18.52 -22.32
CA PRO A 239 17.17 18.73 -21.35
C PRO A 239 15.80 18.22 -21.82
N GLU A 240 15.49 18.33 -23.12
CA GLU A 240 14.25 17.83 -23.70
C GLU A 240 14.06 16.31 -23.53
N ALA A 241 15.14 15.53 -23.38
CA ALA A 241 15.06 14.09 -23.16
C ALA A 241 14.43 13.74 -21.80
N TYR A 242 14.48 14.66 -20.83
CA TYR A 242 13.93 14.51 -19.47
C TYR A 242 12.55 15.15 -19.30
N ALA A 243 12.05 15.90 -20.29
CA ALA A 243 10.83 16.68 -20.16
C ALA A 243 9.62 15.82 -19.73
N TRP A 244 9.47 14.62 -20.28
CA TRP A 244 8.40 13.70 -19.91
C TRP A 244 8.52 13.16 -18.48
N MET A 245 9.75 13.06 -17.96
CA MET A 245 10.02 12.62 -16.59
C MET A 245 9.65 13.73 -15.62
N HIS A 246 10.05 14.98 -15.90
CA HIS A 246 9.61 16.15 -15.15
C HIS A 246 8.08 16.30 -15.16
N ASP A 247 7.43 16.08 -16.31
CA ASP A 247 5.97 16.08 -16.40
C ASP A 247 5.33 15.06 -15.45
N THR A 248 5.94 13.88 -15.31
CA THR A 248 5.47 12.82 -14.42
C THR A 248 5.76 13.17 -12.95
N ALA A 249 6.92 13.77 -12.65
CA ALA A 249 7.26 14.26 -11.32
C ALA A 249 6.23 15.29 -10.79
N ARG A 250 5.78 16.22 -11.65
CA ARG A 250 4.73 17.20 -11.28
C ARG A 250 3.40 16.56 -10.91
N VAL A 251 3.07 15.39 -11.48
CA VAL A 251 1.88 14.61 -11.07
C VAL A 251 2.07 14.10 -9.63
N VAL A 252 3.25 13.58 -9.30
CA VAL A 252 3.55 13.10 -7.94
C VAL A 252 3.59 14.27 -6.94
N GLU A 253 4.12 15.43 -7.32
CA GLU A 253 4.08 16.64 -6.49
C GLU A 253 2.63 17.02 -6.16
N ALA A 254 1.76 17.07 -7.16
CA ALA A 254 0.35 17.40 -6.97
C ALA A 254 -0.41 16.33 -6.16
N LEU A 255 -0.04 15.04 -6.30
CA LEU A 255 -0.58 13.97 -5.46
C LEU A 255 -0.14 14.09 -4.00
N ARG A 256 1.04 14.66 -3.74
CA ARG A 256 1.59 14.85 -2.39
C ARG A 256 1.23 16.20 -1.78
N ASP A 257 0.64 17.12 -2.53
CA ASP A 257 0.19 18.41 -2.02
C ASP A 257 -1.07 18.22 -1.17
N GLU A 258 -0.87 18.14 0.15
CA GLU A 258 -1.95 18.00 1.13
C GLU A 258 -2.85 19.23 1.21
N GLN A 259 -2.37 20.40 0.80
CA GLN A 259 -3.07 21.68 0.97
C GLN A 259 -4.09 21.96 -0.13
N ARG A 260 -3.97 21.29 -1.29
CA ARG A 260 -4.80 21.55 -2.45
C ARG A 260 -5.43 20.25 -2.96
N PRO A 261 -6.71 20.29 -3.38
CA PRO A 261 -7.30 19.16 -4.09
C PRO A 261 -6.60 18.99 -5.43
N LEU A 262 -6.49 17.74 -5.89
CA LEU A 262 -5.92 17.46 -7.20
C LEU A 262 -6.76 18.17 -8.28
N ALA A 263 -6.17 18.98 -9.14
CA ALA A 263 -6.92 19.68 -10.19
C ALA A 263 -7.41 18.69 -11.28
N PRO A 264 -8.55 18.92 -11.96
CA PRO A 264 -9.05 18.01 -13.01
C PRO A 264 -8.02 17.73 -14.11
N ALA A 265 -7.29 18.76 -14.55
CA ALA A 265 -6.20 18.63 -15.51
C ALA A 265 -5.04 17.74 -15.01
N MET A 266 -4.78 17.76 -13.71
CA MET A 266 -3.75 16.89 -13.13
C MET A 266 -4.25 15.47 -12.93
N THR A 267 -5.52 15.28 -12.59
CA THR A 267 -6.16 13.95 -12.61
C THR A 267 -6.11 13.33 -14.02
N ALA A 268 -6.42 14.09 -15.06
CA ALA A 268 -6.28 13.62 -16.44
C ALA A 268 -4.84 13.20 -16.77
N ARG A 269 -3.83 13.99 -16.33
CA ARG A 269 -2.42 13.64 -16.48
C ARG A 269 -2.03 12.38 -15.71
N LEU A 270 -2.51 12.22 -14.47
CA LEU A 270 -2.31 10.99 -13.68
C LEU A 270 -2.87 9.77 -14.42
N ILE A 271 -4.11 9.86 -14.91
CA ILE A 271 -4.74 8.79 -15.69
C ILE A 271 -3.88 8.41 -16.89
N ARG A 272 -3.40 9.40 -17.66
CA ARG A 272 -2.53 9.18 -18.83
C ARG A 272 -1.15 8.62 -18.45
N CYS A 273 -0.54 9.09 -17.36
CA CYS A 273 0.73 8.57 -16.86
C CYS A 273 0.61 7.10 -16.45
N ALA A 274 -0.49 6.72 -15.80
CA ALA A 274 -0.72 5.34 -15.38
C ALA A 274 -0.84 4.36 -16.56
N GLN A 275 -1.18 4.82 -17.77
CA GLN A 275 -1.33 3.95 -18.95
C GLN A 275 0.00 3.41 -19.50
N LEU A 276 1.15 3.96 -19.11
CA LEU A 276 2.45 3.58 -19.66
C LEU A 276 3.38 3.02 -18.57
N PRO A 277 4.01 1.84 -18.75
CA PRO A 277 4.85 1.23 -17.72
C PRO A 277 6.02 2.08 -17.22
N ASP A 278 6.66 2.84 -18.11
CA ASP A 278 7.75 3.76 -17.81
C ASP A 278 7.28 4.91 -16.90
N ARG A 279 6.17 5.56 -17.24
CA ARG A 279 5.57 6.60 -16.40
C ARG A 279 5.01 6.04 -15.10
N TRP A 280 4.42 4.85 -15.13
CA TRP A 280 3.95 4.15 -13.93
C TRP A 280 5.10 3.88 -12.96
N LEU A 281 6.26 3.43 -13.44
CA LEU A 281 7.47 3.29 -12.64
C LEU A 281 7.88 4.62 -11.98
N LEU A 282 7.89 5.72 -12.75
CA LEU A 282 8.25 7.04 -12.24
C LEU A 282 7.28 7.53 -11.15
N LEU A 283 5.97 7.28 -11.33
CA LEU A 283 4.97 7.54 -10.30
C LEU A 283 5.30 6.76 -9.02
N ALA A 284 5.56 5.46 -9.15
CA ALA A 284 5.87 4.59 -8.01
C ALA A 284 7.17 5.00 -7.30
N LEU A 285 8.25 5.26 -8.04
CA LEU A 285 9.52 5.73 -7.49
C LEU A 285 9.36 7.09 -6.80
N GLY A 286 8.62 8.03 -7.40
CA GLY A 286 8.37 9.34 -6.81
C GLY A 286 7.55 9.27 -5.52
N VAL A 287 6.63 8.29 -5.41
CA VAL A 287 5.91 7.98 -4.17
C VAL A 287 6.85 7.39 -3.13
N LEU A 288 7.64 6.37 -3.49
CA LEU A 288 8.56 5.69 -2.57
C LEU A 288 9.67 6.61 -2.05
N THR A 289 10.08 7.60 -2.84
CA THR A 289 11.20 8.49 -2.53
C THR A 289 10.72 9.96 -2.48
N ARG A 290 11.13 10.78 -3.46
CA ARG A 290 10.70 12.16 -3.70
C ARG A 290 10.34 12.37 -5.17
N PRO A 291 9.49 13.35 -5.52
CA PRO A 291 8.93 13.46 -6.87
C PRO A 291 9.98 13.58 -7.97
N LEU A 292 11.07 14.31 -7.72
CA LEU A 292 12.16 14.52 -8.69
C LEU A 292 13.24 13.44 -8.69
N PHE A 293 13.24 12.52 -7.73
CA PHE A 293 14.29 11.49 -7.64
C PHE A 293 14.45 10.64 -8.92
N PRO A 294 13.37 10.22 -9.62
CA PRO A 294 13.53 9.48 -10.88
C PRO A 294 14.23 10.28 -11.97
N VAL A 295 14.09 11.61 -11.96
CA VAL A 295 14.77 12.50 -12.91
C VAL A 295 16.25 12.58 -12.57
N GLU A 296 16.59 12.84 -11.30
CA GLU A 296 17.96 12.88 -10.80
C GLU A 296 18.70 11.56 -11.08
N LEU A 297 18.02 10.42 -10.84
CA LEU A 297 18.57 9.10 -11.14
C LEU A 297 18.81 8.89 -12.66
N ALA A 298 17.96 9.48 -13.51
CA ALA A 298 18.15 9.44 -14.95
C ALA A 298 19.24 10.38 -15.45
N GLU A 299 19.54 11.47 -14.75
CA GLU A 299 20.71 12.31 -15.03
C GLU A 299 22.01 11.51 -14.82
N ASP A 300 22.04 10.61 -13.84
CA ASP A 300 23.18 9.73 -13.60
C ASP A 300 23.24 8.55 -14.60
N LEU A 301 22.14 7.82 -14.79
CA LEU A 301 22.09 6.57 -15.56
C LEU A 301 21.79 6.74 -17.06
N GLY A 302 21.30 7.93 -17.45
CA GLY A 302 20.73 8.22 -18.76
C GLY A 302 19.23 7.88 -18.86
N PRO A 303 18.41 8.74 -19.49
CA PRO A 303 16.95 8.57 -19.54
C PRO A 303 16.51 7.36 -20.36
N ALA A 304 17.36 6.85 -21.26
CA ALA A 304 17.08 5.65 -22.05
C ALA A 304 16.86 4.39 -21.19
N GLN A 305 17.44 4.33 -19.99
CA GLN A 305 17.25 3.21 -19.05
C GLN A 305 15.82 3.11 -18.51
N PHE A 306 15.06 4.20 -18.58
CA PHE A 306 13.69 4.32 -18.06
C PHE A 306 12.65 4.19 -19.17
N VAL A 307 13.05 4.01 -20.41
CA VAL A 307 12.15 3.90 -21.56
C VAL A 307 11.82 2.44 -21.84
N ALA A 308 10.54 2.14 -22.09
CA ALA A 308 10.07 0.78 -22.39
C ALA A 308 10.47 -0.25 -21.32
N VAL A 309 10.39 0.14 -20.03
CA VAL A 309 10.68 -0.73 -18.90
C VAL A 309 9.83 -2.01 -19.00
N PRO A 310 10.45 -3.21 -18.99
CA PRO A 310 9.71 -4.45 -19.06
C PRO A 310 8.80 -4.66 -17.86
N VAL A 311 7.54 -5.00 -18.13
CA VAL A 311 6.59 -5.51 -17.14
C VAL A 311 6.85 -7.00 -17.01
N ASP A 312 7.61 -7.40 -16.00
CA ASP A 312 7.97 -8.81 -15.78
C ASP A 312 6.77 -9.59 -15.22
N LEU A 313 6.21 -10.45 -16.07
CA LEU A 313 5.10 -11.34 -15.77
C LEU A 313 5.56 -12.78 -15.47
N ASP A 314 6.80 -13.17 -15.77
CA ASP A 314 7.19 -14.59 -15.70
C ASP A 314 7.93 -14.97 -14.40
N ALA A 315 7.64 -16.19 -13.91
CA ALA A 315 8.39 -16.90 -12.87
C ALA A 315 9.36 -17.94 -13.46
N GLY A 316 9.72 -17.80 -14.75
CA GLY A 316 10.52 -18.78 -15.48
C GLY A 316 11.99 -18.77 -15.07
N SER A 317 12.42 -19.86 -14.44
CA SER A 317 13.82 -20.22 -14.22
C SER A 317 14.59 -20.29 -15.55
N GLY A 318 15.25 -19.19 -15.91
CA GLY A 318 16.25 -19.12 -16.97
C GLY A 318 17.05 -17.84 -16.83
N PRO A 319 18.38 -17.84 -17.07
CA PRO A 319 19.16 -16.61 -17.03
C PRO A 319 18.70 -15.71 -18.17
N SER A 320 17.87 -14.71 -17.84
CA SER A 320 17.42 -13.71 -18.80
C SER A 320 18.64 -12.95 -19.34
N ARG A 321 18.92 -13.09 -20.64
CA ARG A 321 19.99 -12.38 -21.38
C ARG A 321 19.77 -10.87 -21.53
N GLN A 322 19.01 -10.23 -20.65
CA GLN A 322 18.86 -8.77 -20.60
C GLN A 322 19.40 -8.27 -19.27
N ALA A 323 20.52 -7.54 -19.32
CA ALA A 323 21.15 -6.87 -18.20
C ALA A 323 20.33 -5.61 -17.81
N GLY A 324 19.07 -5.80 -17.44
CA GLY A 324 18.12 -4.73 -17.14
C GLY A 324 17.24 -5.06 -15.92
N TRP A 325 16.82 -4.01 -15.24
CA TRP A 325 15.90 -4.01 -14.11
C TRP A 325 14.46 -4.05 -14.67
N THR A 326 13.55 -4.80 -14.04
CA THR A 326 12.14 -4.90 -14.44
C THR A 326 11.25 -4.22 -13.41
N LEU A 327 10.10 -3.69 -13.84
CA LEU A 327 9.19 -2.96 -12.96
C LEU A 327 8.87 -3.76 -11.68
N ARG A 328 8.48 -5.03 -11.83
CA ARG A 328 8.16 -5.92 -10.71
C ARG A 328 9.34 -6.15 -9.77
N ARG A 329 10.55 -6.43 -10.29
CA ARG A 329 11.72 -6.73 -9.46
C ARG A 329 12.14 -5.53 -8.62
N LEU A 330 12.02 -4.33 -9.18
CA LEU A 330 12.35 -3.09 -8.48
C LEU A 330 11.36 -2.79 -7.38
N LEU A 331 10.08 -2.88 -7.67
CA LEU A 331 9.07 -2.67 -6.65
C LEU A 331 9.16 -3.74 -5.56
N ALA A 332 9.48 -5.00 -5.90
CA ALA A 332 9.70 -6.04 -4.91
C ALA A 332 10.91 -5.75 -4.00
N HIS A 333 11.92 -5.03 -4.49
CA HIS A 333 13.08 -4.64 -3.71
C HIS A 333 12.86 -3.36 -2.88
N LEU A 334 12.29 -2.32 -3.50
CA LEU A 334 12.14 -0.99 -2.91
C LEU A 334 10.89 -0.85 -2.03
N SER A 335 9.80 -1.56 -2.35
CA SER A 335 8.55 -1.47 -1.58
C SER A 335 8.71 -1.95 -0.14
N PRO A 336 9.46 -3.04 0.14
CA PRO A 336 9.90 -3.33 1.49
C PRO A 336 10.57 -2.10 2.06
N GLU A 337 11.63 -1.53 1.50
CA GLU A 337 12.40 -0.45 2.15
C GLU A 337 11.65 0.85 2.49
N PHE A 338 10.46 1.10 1.95
CA PHE A 338 9.64 2.29 2.25
C PHE A 338 9.28 2.44 3.74
N THR A 339 9.51 3.62 4.31
CA THR A 339 9.31 3.94 5.74
C THR A 339 8.40 5.13 6.05
N GLU A 340 7.97 5.91 5.03
CA GLU A 340 7.16 7.12 5.24
C GLU A 340 5.65 6.89 5.14
N GLN A 341 5.14 5.87 5.83
CA GLN A 341 3.77 5.33 5.66
C GLN A 341 2.69 6.35 6.03
N ARG A 342 3.03 7.33 6.87
CA ARG A 342 2.17 8.48 7.17
C ARG A 342 1.72 9.26 5.94
N ARG A 343 2.46 9.16 4.82
CA ARG A 343 2.13 9.81 3.54
C ARG A 343 1.11 9.04 2.71
N LEU A 344 0.84 7.78 3.02
CA LEU A 344 -0.03 6.93 2.19
C LEU A 344 -1.52 7.25 2.34
N PRO A 345 -2.09 7.53 3.53
CA PRO A 345 -3.52 7.85 3.65
C PRO A 345 -3.99 8.98 2.72
N PRO A 346 -3.42 10.21 2.76
CA PRO A 346 -3.87 11.29 1.88
C PRO A 346 -3.60 11.02 0.39
N LEU A 347 -2.64 10.15 0.08
CA LEU A 347 -2.32 9.74 -1.28
C LEU A 347 -3.32 8.70 -1.81
N ARG A 348 -3.72 7.71 -0.98
CA ARG A 348 -4.75 6.72 -1.31
C ARG A 348 -6.09 7.38 -1.57
N GLU A 349 -6.49 8.35 -0.75
CA GLU A 349 -7.73 9.12 -0.93
C GLU A 349 -7.74 9.86 -2.28
N ARG A 350 -6.66 10.56 -2.63
CA ARG A 350 -6.55 11.24 -3.93
C ARG A 350 -6.56 10.28 -5.12
N VAL A 351 -5.90 9.13 -5.00
CA VAL A 351 -5.84 8.14 -6.08
C VAL A 351 -7.19 7.44 -6.25
N ILE A 352 -7.90 7.11 -5.17
CA ILE A 352 -9.21 6.46 -5.25
C ILE A 352 -10.28 7.42 -5.81
N GLU A 353 -10.20 8.71 -5.47
CA GLU A 353 -11.00 9.76 -6.12
C GLU A 353 -10.66 9.90 -7.61
N ALA A 354 -9.39 9.75 -8.00
CA ALA A 354 -9.02 9.75 -9.41
C ALA A 354 -9.57 8.50 -10.13
N VAL A 355 -9.55 7.33 -9.49
CA VAL A 355 -10.16 6.10 -10.02
C VAL A 355 -11.65 6.26 -10.29
N SER A 356 -12.40 6.90 -9.38
CA SER A 356 -13.85 7.05 -9.51
C SER A 356 -14.28 7.86 -10.73
N VAL A 357 -13.47 8.84 -11.15
CA VAL A 357 -13.72 9.68 -12.33
C VAL A 357 -13.08 9.14 -13.62
N THR A 358 -12.28 8.07 -13.54
CA THR A 358 -11.58 7.51 -14.70
C THR A 358 -12.55 6.71 -15.58
N PRO A 359 -12.57 6.89 -16.91
CA PRO A 359 -13.33 6.03 -17.83
C PRO A 359 -13.00 4.56 -17.67
N ASP A 360 -13.98 3.67 -17.86
CA ASP A 360 -13.84 2.22 -17.68
C ASP A 360 -12.63 1.67 -18.45
N GLU A 361 -12.41 2.10 -19.69
CA GLU A 361 -11.34 1.60 -20.56
C GLU A 361 -9.93 1.98 -20.08
N LEU A 362 -9.81 3.06 -19.30
CA LEU A 362 -8.53 3.56 -18.78
C LEU A 362 -8.31 3.20 -17.30
N ARG A 363 -9.35 2.70 -16.64
CA ARG A 363 -9.37 2.44 -15.20
C ARG A 363 -8.40 1.33 -14.74
N PRO A 364 -8.16 0.23 -15.48
CA PRO A 364 -7.36 -0.90 -14.97
C PRO A 364 -5.96 -0.52 -14.49
N SER A 365 -5.28 0.39 -15.17
CA SER A 365 -3.91 0.79 -14.82
C SER A 365 -3.85 1.66 -13.54
N LEU A 366 -4.87 2.49 -13.33
CA LEU A 366 -4.98 3.32 -12.13
C LEU A 366 -5.48 2.50 -10.94
N LEU A 367 -6.37 1.52 -11.15
CA LEU A 367 -6.71 0.51 -10.14
C LEU A 367 -5.47 -0.29 -9.72
N ALA A 368 -4.61 -0.70 -10.66
CA ALA A 368 -3.37 -1.39 -10.34
C ALA A 368 -2.41 -0.52 -9.51
N PHE A 369 -2.35 0.79 -9.78
CA PHE A 369 -1.58 1.74 -8.97
C PHE A 369 -2.19 1.93 -7.57
N SER A 370 -3.51 2.12 -7.50
CA SER A 370 -4.25 2.20 -6.23
C SER A 370 -4.03 0.95 -5.38
N ALA A 371 -4.18 -0.24 -5.96
CA ALA A 371 -3.98 -1.51 -5.28
C ALA A 371 -2.56 -1.63 -4.71
N TRP A 372 -1.54 -1.22 -5.45
CA TRP A 372 -0.16 -1.19 -4.96
C TRP A 372 0.00 -0.26 -3.73
N LEU A 373 -0.67 0.89 -3.69
CA LEU A 373 -0.66 1.80 -2.53
C LEU A 373 -1.37 1.24 -1.31
N TRP A 374 -2.51 0.55 -1.52
CA TRP A 374 -3.22 -0.16 -0.47
C TRP A 374 -2.39 -1.30 0.09
N TRP A 375 -1.72 -2.06 -0.79
CA TRP A 375 -0.77 -3.10 -0.41
C TRP A 375 0.43 -2.55 0.39
N LEU A 376 1.02 -1.44 -0.06
CA LEU A 376 2.09 -0.73 0.67
C LEU A 376 1.65 -0.28 2.08
N SER A 377 0.35 -0.07 2.27
CA SER A 377 -0.26 0.30 3.56
C SER A 377 -0.60 -0.91 4.44
N GLY A 378 -0.30 -2.14 4.01
CA GLY A 378 -0.64 -3.38 4.73
C GLY A 378 -2.09 -3.85 4.52
N SER A 379 -2.76 -3.41 3.45
CA SER A 379 -4.14 -3.78 3.11
C SER A 379 -4.20 -4.70 1.89
N GLN A 380 -3.91 -6.01 2.06
CA GLN A 380 -3.86 -6.96 0.94
C GLN A 380 -5.25 -7.23 0.36
N SER A 381 -6.27 -7.34 1.21
CA SER A 381 -7.66 -7.58 0.79
C SER A 381 -8.20 -6.48 -0.11
N VAL A 382 -8.06 -5.21 0.29
CA VAL A 382 -8.44 -4.04 -0.54
C VAL A 382 -7.67 -4.03 -1.85
N ALA A 383 -6.36 -4.29 -1.81
CA ALA A 383 -5.53 -4.37 -3.02
C ALA A 383 -6.00 -5.49 -3.96
N ALA A 384 -6.28 -6.68 -3.43
CA ALA A 384 -6.77 -7.82 -4.20
C ALA A 384 -8.14 -7.55 -4.82
N GLN A 385 -9.06 -6.90 -4.10
CA GLN A 385 -10.36 -6.50 -4.62
C GLN A 385 -10.21 -5.55 -5.82
N GLN A 386 -9.43 -4.46 -5.67
CA GLN A 386 -9.21 -3.48 -6.73
C GLN A 386 -8.52 -4.10 -7.97
N LEU A 387 -7.63 -5.08 -7.77
CA LEU A 387 -7.04 -5.83 -8.88
C LEU A 387 -8.05 -6.76 -9.55
N GLY A 388 -8.93 -7.39 -8.78
CA GLY A 388 -10.05 -8.16 -9.31
C GLY A 388 -10.95 -7.31 -10.20
N GLU A 389 -11.28 -6.09 -9.77
CA GLU A 389 -12.03 -5.11 -10.58
C GLU A 389 -11.26 -4.71 -11.86
N ALA A 390 -9.94 -4.45 -11.76
CA ALA A 390 -9.12 -4.12 -12.92
C ALA A 390 -9.09 -5.25 -13.96
N LEU A 391 -8.94 -6.50 -13.50
CA LEU A 391 -8.88 -7.69 -14.34
C LEU A 391 -10.25 -8.14 -14.86
N ALA A 392 -11.34 -7.71 -14.23
CA ALA A 392 -12.69 -7.89 -14.77
C ALA A 392 -12.92 -7.00 -16.01
N ILE A 393 -12.35 -5.80 -16.01
CA ILE A 393 -12.39 -4.87 -17.15
C ILE A 393 -11.47 -5.37 -18.29
N ASP A 394 -10.21 -5.68 -17.96
CA ASP A 394 -9.24 -6.24 -18.92
C ASP A 394 -8.45 -7.41 -18.27
N PRO A 395 -8.81 -8.67 -18.58
CA PRO A 395 -8.16 -9.85 -18.02
C PRO A 395 -6.67 -10.00 -18.35
N GLN A 396 -6.19 -9.32 -19.40
CA GLN A 396 -4.81 -9.38 -19.87
C GLN A 396 -4.00 -8.12 -19.51
N HIS A 397 -4.57 -7.20 -18.73
CA HIS A 397 -3.93 -5.93 -18.40
C HIS A 397 -2.59 -6.12 -17.68
N GLU A 398 -1.48 -5.78 -18.36
CA GLU A 398 -0.13 -6.13 -17.94
C GLU A 398 0.23 -5.57 -16.56
N LEU A 399 -0.08 -4.30 -16.28
CA LEU A 399 0.23 -3.67 -15.00
C LEU A 399 -0.58 -4.27 -13.85
N ALA A 400 -1.83 -4.67 -14.11
CA ALA A 400 -2.69 -5.27 -13.08
C ALA A 400 -2.17 -6.68 -12.74
N ARG A 401 -1.83 -7.50 -13.74
CA ARG A 401 -1.20 -8.81 -13.56
C ARG A 401 0.16 -8.73 -12.87
N MET A 402 0.95 -7.70 -13.18
CA MET A 402 2.23 -7.46 -12.53
C MET A 402 2.05 -7.15 -11.05
N THR A 403 1.12 -6.24 -10.71
CA THR A 403 0.82 -5.90 -9.31
C THR A 403 0.26 -7.11 -8.57
N GLU A 404 -0.67 -7.88 -9.16
CA GLU A 404 -1.19 -9.15 -8.59
C GLU A 404 -0.07 -10.10 -8.17
N ARG A 405 0.94 -10.28 -9.04
CA ARG A 405 2.10 -11.12 -8.74
C ARG A 405 3.05 -10.50 -7.71
N LEU A 406 3.26 -9.18 -7.77
CA LEU A 406 4.09 -8.47 -6.81
C LEU A 406 3.54 -8.64 -5.38
N ILE A 407 2.23 -8.45 -5.21
CA ILE A 407 1.61 -8.50 -3.88
C ILE A 407 1.50 -9.93 -3.34
N ALA A 408 1.27 -10.92 -4.21
CA ALA A 408 1.22 -12.32 -3.82
C ALA A 408 2.57 -12.87 -3.35
N ALA A 409 3.68 -12.36 -3.88
CA ALA A 409 5.02 -12.84 -3.57
C ALA A 409 5.61 -12.26 -2.27
N SER A 410 4.99 -11.24 -1.67
CA SER A 410 5.58 -10.52 -0.54
C SER A 410 4.50 -9.94 0.38
N PRO A 411 4.25 -10.53 1.56
CA PRO A 411 3.48 -9.82 2.57
C PRO A 411 4.24 -8.55 2.98
N VAL A 412 3.55 -7.41 2.98
CA VAL A 412 4.07 -6.16 3.54
C VAL A 412 3.39 -5.94 4.87
N ALA A 413 4.17 -6.05 5.93
CA ALA A 413 3.86 -5.57 7.27
C ALA A 413 4.84 -4.48 7.58
N ARG A 414 4.32 -3.31 7.93
CA ARG A 414 5.15 -2.23 8.44
C ARG A 414 4.44 -1.42 9.50
N PRO A 415 5.23 -0.84 10.42
CA PRO A 415 4.68 -0.03 11.48
C PRO A 415 3.86 1.15 10.96
N LEU A 416 2.59 1.17 11.33
CA LEU A 416 1.73 2.33 11.36
C LEU A 416 2.28 3.30 12.40
N PRO A 417 2.40 4.59 12.07
CA PRO A 417 2.85 5.60 13.02
C PRO A 417 1.84 5.70 14.17
N SER A 418 2.29 5.58 15.42
CA SER A 418 1.57 6.23 16.52
C SER A 418 1.60 7.75 16.31
N PRO A 419 0.57 8.49 16.75
CA PRO A 419 0.67 9.94 16.85
C PRO A 419 1.94 10.31 17.63
N VAL A 420 2.81 11.06 16.96
CA VAL A 420 4.25 11.16 17.22
C VAL A 420 4.57 11.54 18.67
N SER A 421 5.30 10.68 19.37
CA SER A 421 6.14 11.07 20.51
C SER A 421 7.32 11.87 19.97
N ARG A 422 7.29 13.20 20.07
CA ARG A 422 8.51 14.01 19.92
C ARG A 422 9.42 13.66 21.11
N ALA A 423 10.51 12.95 20.86
CA ALA A 423 11.64 12.90 21.77
C ALA A 423 12.19 14.32 21.93
N ALA A 424 12.52 14.67 23.17
CA ALA A 424 13.03 15.96 23.60
C ALA A 424 14.40 16.29 23.00
#